data_AF-A0A7X3HIE5-F1
#
_entry.id   AF-A0A7X3HIE5-F1
#
_cell.length_a   1.000
_cell.length_b   1.000
_cell.length_c   1.000
_cell.angle_alpha   90.00
_cell.angle_beta   90.00
_cell.angle_gamma   90.00
#
_symmetry.space_group_name_H-M   'P 1'
#
loop_
_entity.id
_entity.type
_entity.pdbx_description
1 polymer ?
#
loop_
_entity_poly.entity_id
_entity_poly.type
_entity_poly.pdbx_seq_one_letter_code
_entity_poly.pdbx_strand_id
1 'polypeptide(L)' 'MRKATKKKYLKALNQSLREEAGKEFGATFVFHPVGAKPKDATGVTASGEADAAMLEVMDRVQARVSAAFDKPSASA' A
#
# COMPACT_ATOMS: atom_id res chain seq x y z
N MET A 1 -3.52 -20.06 3.06
CA MET A 1 -4.34 -18.85 2.86
C MET A 1 -3.49 -17.56 2.97
N ARG A 2 -2.83 -17.04 1.92
CA ARG A 2 -2.07 -15.75 2.03
C ARG A 2 -1.97 -14.88 0.77
N LYS A 3 -2.34 -15.38 -0.42
CA LYS A 3 -2.15 -14.65 -1.70
C LYS A 3 -3.21 -13.57 -1.97
N ALA A 4 -4.46 -13.83 -1.57
CA ALA A 4 -5.56 -12.88 -1.78
C ALA A 4 -5.44 -11.65 -0.87
N THR A 5 -4.90 -11.81 0.34
CA THR A 5 -4.75 -10.74 1.33
C THR A 5 -3.70 -9.71 0.89
N LYS A 6 -2.55 -10.14 0.37
CA LYS A 6 -1.52 -9.22 -0.15
C LYS A 6 -1.97 -8.42 -1.36
N LYS A 7 -2.72 -9.03 -2.28
CA LYS A 7 -3.31 -8.30 -3.42
C LYS A 7 -4.39 -7.32 -2.97
N LYS A 8 -5.24 -7.69 -2.00
CA LYS A 8 -6.21 -6.78 -1.39
C LYS A 8 -5.52 -5.63 -0.66
N TYR A 9 -4.42 -5.91 0.03
CA TYR A 9 -3.61 -4.90 0.73
C TYR A 9 -3.02 -3.88 -0.24
N LEU A 10 -2.37 -4.34 -1.31
CA LEU A 10 -1.84 -3.46 -2.35
C LEU A 10 -2.93 -2.61 -3.02
N LYS A 11 -4.11 -3.20 -3.25
CA LYS A 11 -5.25 -2.48 -3.81
C LYS A 11 -5.77 -1.41 -2.85
N ALA A 12 -5.90 -1.71 -1.57
CA ALA A 12 -6.35 -0.76 -0.55
C ALA A 12 -5.36 0.41 -0.40
N LEU A 13 -4.05 0.11 -0.39
CA LEU A 13 -3.01 1.14 -0.38
C LEU A 13 -3.11 2.08 -1.58
N ASN A 14 -3.18 1.55 -2.80
CA ASN A 14 -3.31 2.39 -4.00
C ASN A 14 -4.63 3.15 -4.05
N GLN A 15 -5.72 2.58 -3.51
CA GLN A 15 -7.01 3.26 -3.43
C GLN A 15 -6.94 4.43 -2.45
N SER A 16 -6.49 4.20 -1.21
CA SER A 16 -6.34 5.25 -0.20
C SER A 16 -5.31 6.30 -0.61
N LEU A 17 -4.25 5.90 -1.33
CA LEU A 17 -3.27 6.85 -1.88
C LEU A 17 -3.92 7.80 -2.90
N ARG A 18 -4.77 7.26 -3.79
CA ARG A 18 -5.51 8.09 -4.74
C ARG A 18 -6.54 9.00 -4.07
N GLU A 19 -7.08 8.60 -2.92
CA GLU A 19 -8.02 9.42 -2.14
C GLU A 19 -7.31 10.55 -1.38
N GLU A 20 -6.19 10.27 -0.72
CA GLU A 20 -5.41 11.28 0.02
C GLU A 20 -4.64 12.21 -0.91
N ALA A 21 -4.02 11.65 -1.95
CA ALA A 21 -3.04 12.35 -2.77
C ALA A 21 -3.58 12.77 -4.15
N GLY A 22 -4.81 12.37 -4.47
CA GLY A 22 -5.47 12.71 -5.72
C GLY A 22 -5.08 11.84 -6.92
N LYS A 23 -5.74 12.09 -8.06
CA LYS A 23 -5.59 11.30 -9.30
C LYS A 23 -4.25 11.55 -10.02
N GLU A 24 -3.58 12.66 -9.73
CA GLU A 24 -2.31 13.09 -10.35
C GLU A 24 -1.09 12.66 -9.55
N PHE A 25 -1.27 11.83 -8.52
CA PHE A 25 -0.16 11.35 -7.72
C PHE A 25 0.75 10.44 -8.57
N GLY A 26 1.96 10.92 -8.86
CA GLY A 26 2.93 10.25 -9.74
C GLY A 26 3.55 8.99 -9.15
N ALA A 27 3.33 8.71 -7.86
CA ALA A 27 3.81 7.52 -7.18
C ALA A 27 2.66 6.52 -6.92
N THR A 28 2.93 5.22 -7.03
CA THR A 28 1.96 4.17 -6.69
C THR A 28 2.60 3.10 -5.83
N PHE A 29 1.81 2.40 -5.01
CA PHE A 29 2.34 1.27 -4.26
C PHE A 29 2.50 0.06 -5.18
N VAL A 30 3.69 -0.54 -5.17
CA VAL A 30 4.01 -1.80 -5.85
C VAL A 30 4.63 -2.78 -4.86
N PHE A 31 4.67 -4.07 -5.23
CA PHE A 31 5.35 -5.06 -4.41
C PHE A 31 6.88 -4.86 -4.45
N HIS A 32 7.52 -5.05 -3.31
CA HIS A 32 8.98 -5.08 -3.18
C HIS A 32 9.48 -6.54 -3.05
N PRO A 33 10.53 -6.97 -3.78
CA PRO A 33 11.24 -6.23 -4.84
C PRO A 33 10.35 -5.96 -6.07
N VAL A 34 10.67 -4.92 -6.86
CA VAL A 34 9.83 -4.48 -7.99
C VAL A 34 9.62 -5.64 -8.97
N GLY A 35 8.36 -5.94 -9.29
CA GLY A 35 7.99 -7.10 -10.13
C GLY A 35 7.81 -8.42 -9.37
N ALA A 36 8.00 -8.42 -8.04
CA ALA A 36 7.74 -9.58 -7.21
C ALA A 36 6.24 -9.94 -7.27
N LYS A 37 5.98 -11.23 -7.44
CA LYS A 37 4.63 -11.76 -7.30
C LYS A 37 4.21 -11.62 -5.83
N PRO A 38 2.92 -11.48 -5.52
CA PRO A 38 2.43 -11.34 -4.14
C PRO A 38 2.82 -12.51 -3.20
N LYS A 39 3.31 -13.62 -3.75
CA LYS A 39 3.84 -14.77 -3.01
C LYS A 39 5.28 -14.56 -2.54
N ASP A 40 6.07 -13.84 -3.31
CA ASP A 40 7.51 -13.62 -3.12
C ASP A 40 7.81 -12.17 -2.67
N ALA A 41 6.82 -11.29 -2.77
CA ALA A 41 6.90 -9.93 -2.26
C ALA A 41 7.19 -9.96 -0.75
N THR A 42 8.22 -9.26 -0.31
CA THR A 42 8.57 -9.12 1.11
C THR A 42 7.82 -7.94 1.73
N GLY A 43 7.45 -6.96 0.91
CA GLY A 43 6.67 -5.79 1.33
C GLY A 43 6.04 -5.06 0.15
N VAL A 44 5.64 -3.82 0.41
CA VAL A 44 5.17 -2.86 -0.59
C VAL A 44 6.10 -1.65 -0.57
N THR A 45 6.32 -1.03 -1.71
CA THR A 45 7.19 0.15 -1.87
C THR A 45 6.59 1.09 -2.92
N ALA A 46 7.16 2.28 -3.07
CA ALA A 46 6.74 3.24 -4.09
C ALA A 46 7.32 2.88 -5.46
N SER A 47 6.48 2.94 -6.49
CA SER A 47 6.86 2.83 -7.89
C SER A 47 7.09 4.24 -8.42
N GLY A 48 8.32 4.75 -8.27
CA GLY A 48 8.73 6.05 -8.77
C GLY A 48 9.57 6.84 -7.77
N GLU A 49 10.17 7.92 -8.24
CA GLU A 49 10.77 8.96 -7.39
C GLU A 49 9.64 9.64 -6.60
N ALA A 50 9.42 9.17 -5.37
CA ALA A 50 8.50 9.81 -4.45
C ALA A 50 9.25 10.98 -3.77
N ASP A 51 8.77 12.19 -4.01
CA ASP A 51 9.22 13.38 -3.28
C ASP A 51 8.99 13.24 -1.76
N ALA A 52 9.68 14.04 -0.94
CA ALA A 52 9.56 13.97 0.52
C ALA A 52 8.10 14.12 1.00
N ALA A 53 7.33 15.03 0.37
CA ALA A 53 5.90 15.19 0.66
C ALA A 53 5.08 13.95 0.25
N MET A 54 5.46 13.29 -0.85
CA MET A 54 4.81 12.05 -1.28
C MET A 54 5.11 10.90 -0.33
N LEU A 55 6.36 10.78 0.14
CA LEU A 55 6.76 9.77 1.11
C LEU A 55 5.97 9.89 2.42
N GLU A 56 5.73 11.12 2.91
CA GLU A 56 4.92 11.34 4.11
C GLU A 56 3.46 10.89 3.91
N VAL A 57 2.85 11.22 2.77
CA VAL A 57 1.49 10.77 2.43
C VAL A 57 1.45 9.24 2.30
N MET A 58 2.46 8.64 1.66
CA MET A 58 2.55 7.19 1.52
C MET A 58 2.74 6.49 2.87
N ASP A 59 3.59 7.02 3.76
CA ASP A 59 3.76 6.47 5.11
C ASP A 59 2.44 6.53 5.90
N ARG A 60 1.74 7.67 5.86
CA ARG A 60 0.45 7.84 6.52
C ARG A 60 -0.62 6.89 5.99
N VAL A 61 -0.71 6.75 4.66
CA VAL A 61 -1.62 5.81 3.99
C VAL A 61 -1.25 4.38 4.37
N GLN A 62 0.04 4.04 4.37
CA GLN A 62 0.51 2.72 4.75
C GLN A 62 0.18 2.41 6.20
N ALA A 63 0.45 3.31 7.14
CA ALA A 63 0.11 3.14 8.55
C ALA A 63 -1.40 2.95 8.76
N ARG A 64 -2.24 3.74 8.08
CA ARG A 64 -3.71 3.64 8.17
C ARG A 64 -4.24 2.32 7.61
N VAL A 65 -3.80 1.93 6.42
CA VAL A 65 -4.23 0.69 5.78
C VAL A 65 -3.64 -0.52 6.51
N SER A 66 -2.39 -0.44 6.99
CA SER A 66 -1.76 -1.46 7.81
C SER A 66 -2.53 -1.66 9.11
N ALA A 67 -2.87 -0.60 9.84
CA ALA A 67 -3.70 -0.70 11.04
C ALA A 67 -5.10 -1.29 10.75
N ALA A 68 -5.70 -0.96 9.61
CA ALA A 68 -6.99 -1.53 9.19
C ALA A 68 -6.88 -3.00 8.76
N PHE A 69 -5.73 -3.43 8.24
CA PHE A 69 -5.46 -4.82 7.84
C PHE A 69 -4.95 -5.69 8.99
N ASP A 70 -4.23 -5.09 9.94
CA ASP A 70 -3.63 -5.74 11.10
C ASP A 70 -4.65 -5.93 12.22
N LYS A 71 -5.68 -5.08 12.32
CA LYS A 71 -6.87 -5.44 13.10
C LYS A 71 -7.50 -6.68 12.46
N PRO A 72 -7.39 -7.90 13.05
CA PRO A 72 -8.40 -8.91 12.75
C PRO A 72 -9.71 -8.28 13.19
N SER A 73 -10.75 -8.36 12.36
CA SER A 73 -12.14 -8.02 12.69
C SER A 73 -12.42 -8.06 14.20
N ALA A 74 -12.25 -6.94 14.90
CA ALA A 74 -12.71 -6.75 16.26
C ALA A 74 -14.12 -6.18 16.10
N SER A 75 -15.01 -7.04 15.66
CA SER A 75 -16.44 -6.88 15.81
C SER A 75 -16.91 -8.21 16.34
N ALA A 76 -16.83 -8.30 17.67
CA ALA A 76 -17.66 -9.17 18.50
C ALA A 76 -19.10 -8.64 18.49
#